data_AF-A0A2A3H7T2-F1
#
_entry.id   AF-A0A2A3H7T2-F1
#
_cell.length_a   1.000
_cell.length_b   1.000
_cell.length_c   1.000
_cell.angle_alpha   90.00
_cell.angle_beta   90.00
_cell.angle_gamma   90.00
#
_symmetry.space_group_name_H-M   'P 1'
#
loop_
_entity.id
_entity.type
_entity.pdbx_description
1 polymer ?
#
loop_
_entity_poly.entity_id
_entity_poly.type
_entity_poly.pdbx_seq_one_letter_code
_entity_poly.pdbx_strand_id
1 'polypeptide(L)'
;MHAARSPQSRRRSARALTLVLAAAALAAGPLGAARSAPLPTDSDDITRVSYRGHEFTVPASWQVVDLEKHPDTCVRFDRHAVYLGTPGSRQDCPAQARGRTEALLIQPASTPVTGSAVTENRVARTYRATADRIAVTAAYGYDRTRIQDVLRSAGLPVAAAQDEQPSGTPAVAPLPDDATSFRGEGFDACTAPGQDAMDAWREHSDYGAIGIYIGGINRACSQTNLTAAWVRTQYTKGWRFFPLYVGRQPSSDGGSCQGDCAAITSPVTQGTAAADDAAKQAAALGFAKGAVIYSDLENYEPGGTVTDQVLGYVDAYTERLHELGYRAGAYGNTSSLVADLVKNREDVTLPDVIHFARWNDQATTADPAVPADLWNEHQRIHQYAGDTTETHGGVKISIDRDRLDVD
;
A
#
# COMPACT_ATOMS: atom_id res chain seq x y z
N MET A 1 6.17 49.63 60.08
CA MET A 1 6.81 49.65 61.42
C MET A 1 7.58 48.37 61.60
N HIS A 2 8.84 48.49 62.05
CA HIS A 2 9.83 47.44 62.39
C HIS A 2 9.24 46.31 63.27
N ALA A 3 9.80 45.11 63.45
CA ALA A 3 11.15 44.55 63.35
C ALA A 3 10.99 42.99 63.37
N ALA A 4 11.76 42.17 62.65
CA ALA A 4 13.15 41.72 62.86
C ALA A 4 13.30 40.37 63.62
N ARG A 5 14.14 39.51 62.99
CA ARG A 5 15.07 38.48 63.54
C ARG A 5 14.61 37.02 63.77
N SER A 6 15.17 36.15 62.92
CA SER A 6 15.61 34.75 63.14
C SER A 6 16.56 34.61 64.37
N PRO A 7 16.85 33.40 64.93
CA PRO A 7 17.54 32.29 64.22
C PRO A 7 17.29 30.82 64.67
N GLN A 8 17.71 29.91 63.76
CA GLN A 8 18.42 28.62 63.97
C GLN A 8 17.90 27.49 64.90
N SER A 9 17.51 26.40 64.22
CA SER A 9 18.19 25.09 64.19
C SER A 9 17.89 23.97 65.22
N ARG A 10 17.64 22.79 64.61
CA ARG A 10 17.94 21.40 65.02
C ARG A 10 17.18 20.78 66.20
N ARG A 11 16.38 19.75 65.87
CA ARG A 11 16.54 18.31 66.25
C ARG A 11 15.35 17.53 65.68
N ARG A 12 15.60 16.64 64.70
CA ARG A 12 15.75 15.17 64.85
C ARG A 12 14.50 14.46 65.42
N SER A 13 13.91 13.69 64.51
CA SER A 13 13.44 12.30 64.69
C SER A 13 11.98 12.03 65.02
N ALA A 14 11.41 11.26 64.08
CA ALA A 14 10.53 10.10 64.27
C ALA A 14 9.11 10.33 64.80
N ARG A 15 8.16 10.31 63.86
CA ARG A 15 6.83 9.73 64.11
C ARG A 15 6.64 8.55 63.16
N ALA A 16 6.50 7.38 63.78
CA ALA A 16 6.04 6.16 63.15
C ALA A 16 4.56 6.31 62.76
N LEU A 17 4.20 5.85 61.57
CA LEU A 17 2.85 5.38 61.29
C LEU A 17 2.93 4.04 60.57
N THR A 18 2.16 3.12 61.11
CA THR A 18 2.06 1.69 60.86
C THR A 18 1.58 1.40 59.45
N LEU A 19 2.30 0.56 58.69
CA LEU A 19 1.82 -0.02 57.44
C LEU A 19 1.71 -1.54 57.62
N VAL A 20 0.52 -2.04 57.35
CA VAL A 20 0.12 -3.44 57.40
C VAL A 20 0.88 -4.21 56.32
N LEU A 21 1.60 -5.26 56.73
CA LEU A 21 2.27 -6.23 55.88
C LEU A 21 1.24 -7.12 55.19
N ALA A 22 1.17 -7.06 53.86
CA ALA A 22 0.68 -8.16 53.03
C ALA A 22 1.89 -8.78 52.32
N ALA A 23 2.30 -9.96 52.78
CA ALA A 23 3.38 -10.73 52.18
C ALA A 23 2.86 -11.43 50.91
N ALA A 24 3.26 -10.93 49.74
CA ALA A 24 3.22 -11.71 48.50
C ALA A 24 4.60 -12.36 48.32
N ALA A 25 4.66 -13.68 48.49
CA ALA A 25 5.87 -14.46 48.26
C ALA A 25 6.23 -14.43 46.75
N LEU A 26 7.32 -13.73 46.42
CA LEU A 26 7.97 -13.82 45.11
C LEU A 26 8.72 -15.15 45.03
N ALA A 27 8.13 -16.14 44.37
CA ALA A 27 8.87 -17.29 43.88
C ALA A 27 9.71 -16.84 42.67
N ALA A 28 10.99 -16.55 42.91
CA ALA A 28 11.98 -16.37 41.85
C ALA A 28 12.26 -17.74 41.21
N GLY A 29 11.46 -18.12 40.21
CA GLY A 29 11.82 -19.19 39.28
C GLY A 29 12.94 -18.71 38.34
N PRO A 30 13.83 -19.58 37.87
CA PRO A 30 14.86 -19.19 36.93
C PRO A 30 14.18 -18.67 35.66
N LEU A 31 14.57 -17.47 35.22
CA LEU A 31 14.26 -16.95 33.89
C LEU A 31 14.87 -17.92 32.88
N GLY A 32 14.07 -18.90 32.44
CA GLY A 32 14.40 -19.68 31.27
C GLY A 32 14.52 -18.71 30.10
N ALA A 33 15.69 -18.70 29.45
CA ALA A 33 15.88 -17.98 28.21
C ALA A 33 14.69 -18.32 27.30
N ALA A 34 13.92 -17.30 26.91
CA ALA A 34 12.89 -17.44 25.91
C ALA A 34 13.60 -18.01 24.68
N ARG A 35 13.38 -19.29 24.38
CA ARG A 35 13.76 -19.86 23.10
C ARG A 35 12.98 -19.05 22.08
N SER A 36 13.68 -18.25 21.29
CA SER A 36 13.16 -17.73 20.04
C SER A 36 12.49 -18.91 19.34
N ALA A 37 11.19 -18.82 19.09
CA ALA A 37 10.54 -19.77 18.21
C ALA A 37 11.33 -19.75 16.89
N PRO A 38 11.71 -20.91 16.34
CA PRO A 38 12.31 -20.94 15.01
C PRO A 38 11.34 -20.23 14.05
N LEU A 39 11.86 -19.34 13.21
CA LEU A 39 11.13 -18.91 12.02
C LEU A 39 10.62 -20.16 11.29
N PRO A 40 9.39 -20.17 10.73
CA PRO A 40 8.93 -21.30 9.95
C PRO A 40 9.95 -21.56 8.84
N THR A 41 10.70 -22.64 8.96
CA THR A 41 11.52 -23.13 7.86
C THR A 41 10.54 -23.59 6.80
N ASP A 42 10.57 -22.96 5.63
CA ASP A 42 9.89 -23.47 4.43
C ASP A 42 10.21 -24.96 4.33
N SER A 43 9.19 -25.82 4.47
CA SER A 43 9.40 -27.25 4.28
C SER A 43 9.75 -27.46 2.80
N ASP A 44 10.79 -28.24 2.51
CA ASP A 44 11.04 -28.74 1.15
C ASP A 44 9.90 -29.64 0.63
N ASP A 45 8.91 -29.94 1.47
CA ASP A 45 7.69 -30.62 1.06
C ASP A 45 6.93 -29.78 0.04
N ILE A 46 6.55 -30.44 -1.05
CA ILE A 46 5.86 -29.84 -2.19
C ILE A 46 4.42 -30.31 -2.28
N THR A 47 3.55 -29.43 -2.78
CA THR A 47 2.17 -29.72 -3.18
C THR A 47 2.01 -29.50 -4.67
N ARG A 48 1.32 -30.42 -5.34
CA ARG A 48 0.94 -30.29 -6.75
C ARG A 48 -0.46 -29.71 -6.85
N VAL A 49 -0.59 -28.60 -7.56
CA VAL A 49 -1.84 -27.90 -7.81
C VAL A 49 -2.18 -28.02 -9.29
N SER A 50 -3.23 -28.75 -9.62
CA SER A 50 -3.68 -28.91 -11.01
C SER A 50 -4.77 -27.89 -11.35
N TYR A 51 -4.63 -27.19 -12.47
CA TYR A 51 -5.67 -26.29 -12.98
C TYR A 51 -5.73 -26.34 -14.51
N ARG A 52 -6.90 -26.72 -15.04
CA ARG A 52 -7.20 -26.77 -16.48
C ARG A 52 -6.12 -27.46 -17.34
N GLY A 53 -5.54 -28.55 -16.85
CA GLY A 53 -4.54 -29.36 -17.57
C GLY A 53 -3.08 -28.95 -17.34
N HIS A 54 -2.83 -27.92 -16.54
CA HIS A 54 -1.51 -27.53 -16.07
C HIS A 54 -1.31 -27.96 -14.61
N GLU A 55 -0.07 -28.28 -14.25
CA GLU A 55 0.31 -28.71 -12.90
C GLU A 55 1.39 -27.79 -12.33
N PHE A 56 1.11 -27.15 -11.21
CA PHE A 56 2.02 -26.25 -10.52
C PHE A 56 2.56 -26.96 -9.28
N THR A 57 3.87 -27.07 -9.16
CA THR A 57 4.55 -27.55 -7.95
C THR A 57 4.89 -26.35 -7.09
N VAL A 58 4.29 -26.26 -5.90
CA VAL A 58 4.50 -25.18 -4.93
C VAL A 58 4.89 -25.75 -3.57
N PRO A 59 5.54 -24.97 -2.68
CA PRO A 59 5.76 -25.40 -1.30
C PRO A 59 4.44 -25.78 -0.62
N ALA A 60 4.44 -26.84 0.18
CA ALA A 60 3.25 -27.33 0.87
C ALA A 60 2.70 -26.35 1.92
N SER A 61 3.51 -25.38 2.34
CA SER A 61 3.13 -24.26 3.21
C SER A 61 2.20 -23.25 2.53
N TRP A 62 2.13 -23.22 1.19
CA TRP A 62 1.34 -22.22 0.46
C TRP A 62 -0.15 -22.53 0.53
N GLN A 63 -0.94 -21.49 0.82
CA GLN A 63 -2.40 -21.63 0.83
C GLN A 63 -2.94 -21.79 -0.60
N VAL A 64 -3.69 -22.85 -0.89
CA VAL A 64 -4.40 -23.00 -2.16
C VAL A 64 -5.86 -22.60 -1.97
N VAL A 65 -6.32 -21.60 -2.72
CA VAL A 65 -7.68 -21.06 -2.62
C VAL A 65 -8.42 -21.21 -3.93
N ASP A 66 -9.59 -21.84 -3.87
CA ASP A 66 -10.53 -21.94 -4.98
C ASP A 66 -11.52 -20.77 -4.94
N LEU A 67 -11.35 -19.81 -5.86
CA LEU A 67 -12.14 -18.58 -5.94
C LEU A 67 -13.56 -18.82 -6.44
N GLU A 68 -13.85 -19.97 -7.07
CA GLU A 68 -15.23 -20.31 -7.42
C GLU A 68 -16.02 -20.73 -6.17
N LYS A 69 -15.34 -21.28 -5.16
CA LYS A 69 -15.93 -21.65 -3.86
C LYS A 69 -15.89 -20.52 -2.83
N HIS A 70 -14.90 -19.64 -2.92
CA HIS A 70 -14.69 -18.51 -2.01
C HIS A 70 -14.54 -17.19 -2.79
N PRO A 71 -15.62 -16.74 -3.46
CA PRO A 71 -15.57 -15.59 -4.39
C PRO A 71 -15.30 -14.25 -3.70
N ASP A 72 -15.51 -14.18 -2.40
CA ASP A 72 -15.24 -13.04 -1.52
C ASP A 72 -13.78 -12.99 -1.01
N THR A 73 -12.95 -13.99 -1.33
CA THR A 73 -11.55 -13.97 -0.90
C THR A 73 -10.79 -12.82 -1.53
N CYS A 74 -10.11 -12.01 -0.70
CA CYS A 74 -9.14 -11.06 -1.18
C CYS A 74 -7.91 -11.75 -1.79
N VAL A 75 -7.69 -11.54 -3.08
CA VAL A 75 -6.50 -11.99 -3.79
C VAL A 75 -5.35 -11.04 -3.48
N ARG A 76 -4.36 -11.59 -2.78
CA ARG A 76 -3.24 -10.89 -2.15
C ARG A 76 -1.91 -11.48 -2.57
N PHE A 77 -0.97 -10.63 -2.95
CA PHE A 77 0.38 -10.99 -3.36
C PHE A 77 1.44 -10.73 -2.30
N ASP A 78 1.05 -10.29 -1.10
CA ASP A 78 1.89 -10.14 0.09
C ASP A 78 1.87 -11.38 1.00
N ARG A 79 1.31 -12.50 0.53
CA ARG A 79 1.32 -13.79 1.23
C ARG A 79 1.48 -14.95 0.25
N HIS A 80 2.16 -15.98 0.69
CA HIS A 80 2.35 -17.21 -0.09
C HIS A 80 1.03 -17.95 -0.33
N ALA A 81 0.49 -17.83 -1.54
CA ALA A 81 -0.78 -18.43 -1.92
C ALA A 81 -0.90 -18.73 -3.42
N VAL A 82 -1.74 -19.70 -3.74
CA VAL A 82 -2.20 -20.02 -5.10
C VAL A 82 -3.71 -19.83 -5.16
N TYR A 83 -4.16 -18.83 -5.90
CA TYR A 83 -5.58 -18.57 -6.15
C TYR A 83 -5.98 -19.17 -7.50
N LEU A 84 -7.03 -19.98 -7.50
CA LEU A 84 -7.55 -20.68 -8.67
C LEU A 84 -8.92 -20.14 -9.05
N GLY A 85 -9.11 -19.72 -10.29
CA GLY A 85 -10.38 -19.18 -10.79
C GLY A 85 -10.36 -17.66 -10.97
N THR A 86 -11.52 -17.10 -11.28
CA THR A 86 -11.67 -15.66 -11.51
C THR A 86 -12.00 -14.97 -10.18
N PRO A 87 -11.24 -13.93 -9.75
CA PRO A 87 -11.59 -13.20 -8.54
C PRO A 87 -12.98 -12.57 -8.63
N GLY A 88 -13.73 -12.62 -7.54
CA GLY A 88 -15.03 -11.97 -7.46
C GLY A 88 -14.92 -10.45 -7.57
N SER A 89 -16.00 -9.79 -7.97
CA SER A 89 -16.09 -8.33 -8.03
C SER A 89 -16.21 -7.67 -6.65
N ARG A 90 -16.55 -8.45 -5.62
CA ARG A 90 -16.62 -8.05 -4.21
C ARG A 90 -15.67 -8.94 -3.42
N GLN A 91 -14.56 -8.38 -2.97
CA GLN A 91 -13.55 -9.10 -2.18
C GLN A 91 -13.46 -8.45 -0.79
N ASP A 92 -13.35 -9.29 0.24
CA ASP A 92 -13.14 -8.87 1.62
C ASP A 92 -11.64 -8.65 1.87
N CYS A 93 -11.15 -7.50 1.39
CA CYS A 93 -9.76 -7.09 1.51
C CYS A 93 -9.50 -6.27 2.78
N PRO A 94 -8.37 -6.47 3.47
CA PRO A 94 -7.94 -5.55 4.53
C PRO A 94 -7.57 -4.19 3.93
N ALA A 95 -7.66 -3.11 4.71
CA ALA A 95 -7.28 -1.77 4.25
C ALA A 95 -5.76 -1.67 4.00
N GLN A 96 -4.96 -2.22 4.92
CA GLN A 96 -3.52 -1.96 5.01
C GLN A 96 -2.62 -3.07 4.42
N ALA A 97 -3.10 -3.88 3.47
CA ALA A 97 -2.22 -4.88 2.85
C ALA A 97 -1.14 -4.20 1.99
N ARG A 98 0.13 -4.54 2.27
CA ARG A 98 1.34 -4.00 1.66
C ARG A 98 2.41 -5.09 1.57
N GLY A 99 3.34 -4.90 0.64
CA GLY A 99 4.43 -5.84 0.40
C GLY A 99 4.13 -6.82 -0.72
N ARG A 100 5.10 -7.69 -0.98
CA ARG A 100 5.02 -8.65 -2.07
C ARG A 100 5.92 -9.86 -1.82
N THR A 101 5.38 -11.03 -2.08
CA THR A 101 6.06 -12.32 -1.99
C THR A 101 5.70 -13.21 -3.17
N GLU A 102 6.22 -14.42 -3.22
CA GLU A 102 5.86 -15.40 -4.23
C GLU A 102 4.41 -15.87 -4.04
N ALA A 103 3.55 -15.58 -5.03
CA ALA A 103 2.13 -15.94 -5.04
C ALA A 103 1.58 -15.98 -6.47
N LEU A 104 0.55 -16.81 -6.72
CA LEU A 104 -0.06 -16.97 -8.05
C LEU A 104 -1.55 -16.71 -8.02
N LEU A 105 -2.04 -15.98 -9.02
CA LEU A 105 -3.42 -16.01 -9.47
C LEU A 105 -3.48 -16.74 -10.82
N ILE A 106 -4.20 -17.86 -10.87
CA ILE A 106 -4.36 -18.71 -12.04
C ILE A 106 -5.83 -18.68 -12.46
N GLN A 107 -6.10 -18.06 -13.60
CA GLN A 107 -7.44 -17.81 -14.12
C GLN A 107 -7.69 -18.64 -15.38
N PRO A 108 -8.96 -18.86 -15.76
CA PRO A 108 -9.29 -19.26 -17.13
C PRO A 108 -8.79 -18.20 -18.12
N ALA A 109 -8.21 -18.62 -19.25
CA ALA A 109 -7.90 -17.70 -20.34
C ALA A 109 -9.19 -17.17 -20.98
N SER A 110 -9.29 -15.84 -21.15
CA SER A 110 -10.44 -15.19 -21.80
C SER A 110 -10.60 -15.57 -23.28
N THR A 111 -9.49 -15.95 -23.92
CA THR A 111 -9.43 -16.44 -25.29
C THR A 111 -8.49 -17.63 -25.36
N PRO A 112 -8.85 -18.73 -26.05
CA PRO A 112 -7.92 -19.82 -26.29
C PRO A 112 -6.69 -19.30 -27.04
N VAL A 113 -5.51 -19.56 -26.48
CA VAL A 113 -4.23 -19.17 -27.09
C VAL A 113 -3.53 -20.44 -27.56
N THR A 114 -3.00 -20.43 -28.78
CA THR A 114 -2.15 -21.53 -29.26
C THR A 114 -0.72 -21.28 -28.80
N GLY A 115 -0.19 -22.17 -27.96
CA GLY A 115 1.14 -22.03 -27.38
C GLY A 115 1.14 -21.26 -26.05
N SER A 116 2.34 -21.04 -25.52
CA SER A 116 2.55 -20.38 -24.23
C SER A 116 3.41 -19.13 -24.40
N ALA A 117 3.02 -18.04 -23.75
CA ALA A 117 3.79 -16.80 -23.70
C ALA A 117 4.00 -16.39 -22.25
N VAL A 118 5.16 -15.82 -21.94
CA VAL A 118 5.49 -15.28 -20.62
C VAL A 118 6.12 -13.91 -20.78
N THR A 119 5.64 -12.95 -20.00
CA THR A 119 6.24 -11.63 -19.87
C THR A 119 6.62 -11.34 -18.42
N GLU A 120 7.58 -10.46 -18.21
CA GLU A 120 8.02 -10.00 -16.90
C GLU A 120 7.94 -8.48 -16.77
N ASN A 121 7.27 -8.00 -15.73
CA ASN A 121 7.42 -6.65 -15.24
C ASN A 121 8.34 -6.65 -14.00
N ARG A 122 9.61 -6.24 -14.19
CA ARG A 122 10.61 -6.19 -13.12
C ARG A 122 10.36 -5.08 -12.10
N VAL A 123 9.70 -3.99 -12.50
CA VAL A 123 9.37 -2.88 -11.59
C VAL A 123 8.29 -3.34 -10.61
N ALA A 124 7.24 -3.99 -11.11
CA ALA A 124 6.15 -4.53 -10.31
C ALA A 124 6.43 -5.94 -9.74
N ARG A 125 7.61 -6.52 -10.01
CA ARG A 125 7.99 -7.90 -9.67
C ARG A 125 6.88 -8.91 -9.97
N THR A 126 6.50 -8.98 -11.24
CA THR A 126 5.40 -9.82 -11.71
C THR A 126 5.76 -10.53 -13.00
N TYR A 127 5.43 -11.80 -13.09
CA TYR A 127 5.31 -12.52 -14.35
C TYR A 127 3.84 -12.60 -14.77
N ARG A 128 3.58 -12.42 -16.06
CA ARG A 128 2.30 -12.80 -16.68
C ARG A 128 2.54 -13.93 -17.65
N ALA A 129 1.67 -14.92 -17.64
CA ALA A 129 1.72 -16.00 -18.60
C ALA A 129 0.34 -16.31 -19.16
N THR A 130 0.30 -16.72 -20.42
CA THR A 130 -0.89 -17.30 -21.05
C THR A 130 -0.50 -18.62 -21.68
N ALA A 131 -1.33 -19.64 -21.49
CA ALA A 131 -1.17 -20.96 -22.09
C ALA A 131 -2.56 -21.56 -22.40
N ASP A 132 -2.62 -22.84 -22.79
CA ASP A 132 -3.88 -23.51 -23.07
C ASP A 132 -4.85 -23.36 -21.89
N ARG A 133 -5.96 -22.64 -22.13
CA ARG A 133 -7.06 -22.41 -21.18
C ARG A 133 -6.71 -21.67 -19.89
N ILE A 134 -5.48 -21.18 -19.70
CA ILE A 134 -5.07 -20.47 -18.48
C ILE A 134 -4.41 -19.12 -18.75
N ALA A 135 -4.64 -18.18 -17.84
CA ALA A 135 -3.86 -16.96 -17.67
C ALA A 135 -3.32 -16.91 -16.24
N VAL A 136 -2.05 -16.57 -16.07
CA VAL A 136 -1.35 -16.57 -14.78
C VAL A 136 -0.80 -15.18 -14.50
N THR A 137 -1.05 -14.68 -13.30
CA THR A 137 -0.30 -13.57 -12.71
C THR A 137 0.50 -14.12 -11.54
N ALA A 138 1.81 -14.04 -11.61
CA ALA A 138 2.71 -14.59 -10.59
C ALA A 138 3.61 -13.49 -10.04
N ALA A 139 3.41 -13.12 -8.78
CA ALA A 139 4.23 -12.15 -8.07
C ALA A 139 5.44 -12.82 -7.44
N TYR A 140 6.48 -12.04 -7.14
CA TYR A 140 7.64 -12.50 -6.36
C TYR A 140 8.19 -11.42 -5.45
N GLY A 141 8.75 -11.84 -4.32
CA GLY A 141 9.46 -11.01 -3.36
C GLY A 141 10.94 -10.94 -3.72
N TYR A 142 11.80 -11.39 -2.81
CA TYR A 142 13.24 -11.47 -3.05
C TYR A 142 13.66 -12.76 -3.78
N ASP A 143 12.88 -13.84 -3.68
CA ASP A 143 13.18 -15.14 -4.29
C ASP A 143 12.52 -15.28 -5.67
N ARG A 144 13.06 -14.53 -6.64
CA ARG A 144 12.64 -14.61 -8.03
C ARG A 144 12.77 -16.02 -8.62
N THR A 145 13.73 -16.83 -8.15
CA THR A 145 13.95 -18.18 -8.67
C THR A 145 12.81 -19.11 -8.29
N ARG A 146 12.29 -19.00 -7.06
CA ARG A 146 11.14 -19.79 -6.59
C ARG A 146 9.92 -19.64 -7.48
N ILE A 147 9.52 -18.42 -7.84
CA ILE A 147 8.37 -18.25 -8.74
C ILE A 147 8.66 -18.78 -10.15
N GLN A 148 9.89 -18.66 -10.64
CA GLN A 148 10.29 -19.22 -11.94
C GLN A 148 10.19 -20.75 -11.94
N ASP A 149 10.58 -21.40 -10.84
CA ASP A 149 10.51 -22.85 -10.70
C ASP A 149 9.04 -23.33 -10.69
N VAL A 150 8.16 -22.61 -9.98
CA VAL A 150 6.71 -22.86 -10.01
C VAL A 150 6.16 -22.75 -11.44
N LEU A 151 6.47 -21.67 -12.16
CA LEU A 151 6.01 -21.48 -13.54
C LEU A 151 6.57 -22.55 -14.49
N ARG A 152 7.83 -22.95 -14.33
CA ARG A 152 8.46 -24.00 -15.14
C ARG A 152 7.81 -25.36 -14.93
N SER A 153 7.40 -25.68 -13.69
CA SER A 153 6.70 -26.93 -13.38
C SER A 153 5.38 -27.08 -14.14
N ALA A 154 4.71 -25.96 -14.44
CA ALA A 154 3.48 -25.91 -15.23
C ALA A 154 3.69 -25.89 -16.76
N GLY A 155 4.94 -26.05 -17.22
CA GLY A 155 5.30 -26.03 -18.64
C GLY A 155 5.31 -24.62 -19.25
N LEU A 156 5.38 -23.56 -18.43
CA LEU A 156 5.44 -22.18 -18.92
C LEU A 156 6.89 -21.80 -19.26
N PRO A 157 7.17 -21.17 -20.42
CA PRO A 157 8.52 -20.89 -20.91
C PRO A 157 9.16 -19.67 -20.22
N VAL A 158 9.24 -19.67 -18.89
CA VAL A 158 9.72 -18.53 -18.08
C VAL A 158 11.17 -18.13 -18.38
N ALA A 159 12.01 -19.07 -18.80
CA ALA A 159 13.38 -18.78 -19.21
C ALA A 159 13.47 -17.92 -20.48
N ALA A 160 12.40 -17.91 -21.29
CA ALA A 160 12.27 -17.09 -22.49
C ALA A 160 11.34 -15.88 -22.28
N ALA A 161 11.05 -15.53 -21.01
CA ALA A 161 10.17 -14.41 -20.68
C ALA A 161 10.68 -13.11 -21.33
N GLN A 162 9.79 -12.43 -22.03
CA GLN A 162 10.07 -11.11 -22.59
C GLN A 162 9.79 -10.03 -21.54
N ASP A 163 10.41 -8.86 -21.68
CA ASP A 163 10.00 -7.71 -20.86
C ASP A 163 8.54 -7.35 -21.20
N GLU A 164 7.72 -7.11 -20.16
CA GLU A 164 6.32 -6.74 -20.31
C GLU A 164 6.22 -5.35 -20.94
N GLN A 165 6.02 -5.36 -22.26
CA GLN A 165 5.69 -4.16 -23.01
C GLN A 165 4.25 -3.78 -22.69
N PRO A 166 3.92 -2.47 -22.59
CA PRO A 166 2.53 -2.06 -22.64
C PRO A 166 1.95 -2.62 -23.93
N SER A 167 0.95 -3.50 -23.81
CA SER A 167 0.19 -3.94 -24.98
C SER A 167 -0.28 -2.69 -25.71
N GLY A 168 -0.24 -2.69 -27.05
CA GLY A 168 -0.73 -1.60 -27.92
C GLY A 168 -2.23 -1.39 -27.77
N THR A 169 -2.65 -1.09 -26.55
CA THR A 169 -4.00 -0.83 -26.12
C THR A 169 -4.41 0.44 -26.84
N PRO A 170 -5.58 0.48 -27.49
CA PRO A 170 -6.08 1.70 -28.09
C PRO A 170 -5.94 2.83 -27.08
N ALA A 171 -5.49 4.00 -27.55
CA ALA A 171 -5.34 5.17 -26.69
C ALA A 171 -6.64 5.37 -25.90
N VAL A 172 -6.55 5.26 -24.58
CA VAL A 172 -7.69 5.48 -23.69
C VAL A 172 -8.02 6.97 -23.77
N ALA A 173 -9.30 7.31 -23.96
CA ALA A 173 -9.72 8.70 -23.91
C ALA A 173 -9.36 9.30 -22.54
N PRO A 174 -8.69 10.47 -22.50
CA PRO A 174 -8.26 11.08 -21.24
C PRO A 174 -9.47 11.48 -20.39
N LEU A 175 -9.39 11.23 -19.09
CA LEU A 175 -10.33 11.79 -18.12
C LEU A 175 -10.22 13.32 -18.13
N PRO A 176 -11.29 14.03 -17.74
CA PRO A 176 -11.18 15.46 -17.49
C PRO A 176 -10.11 15.77 -16.43
N ASP A 177 -9.60 17.00 -16.49
CA ASP A 177 -8.55 17.52 -15.62
C ASP A 177 -8.92 17.47 -14.13
N ASP A 178 -10.19 17.67 -13.82
CA ASP A 178 -10.71 17.62 -12.45
C ASP A 178 -10.80 16.20 -11.85
N ALA A 179 -10.36 15.13 -12.55
CA ALA A 179 -10.48 13.75 -12.07
C ALA A 179 -9.72 13.49 -10.75
N THR A 180 -8.70 14.29 -10.45
CA THR A 180 -7.95 14.25 -9.19
C THR A 180 -8.16 15.48 -8.31
N SER A 181 -9.21 16.26 -8.58
CA SER A 181 -9.55 17.49 -7.85
C SER A 181 -10.86 17.28 -7.09
N PHE A 182 -10.80 17.35 -5.77
CA PHE A 182 -11.95 17.13 -4.90
C PHE A 182 -11.80 17.79 -3.54
N ARG A 183 -12.94 18.21 -2.98
CA ARG A 183 -13.03 18.74 -1.63
C ARG A 183 -14.19 18.06 -0.90
N GLY A 184 -13.91 17.40 0.21
CA GLY A 184 -14.90 16.63 0.94
C GLY A 184 -14.35 15.32 1.48
N GLU A 185 -15.26 14.40 1.79
CA GLU A 185 -14.91 13.07 2.28
C GLU A 185 -14.47 12.16 1.14
N GLY A 186 -13.37 11.44 1.36
CA GLY A 186 -12.94 10.33 0.54
C GLY A 186 -12.54 9.15 1.41
N PHE A 187 -12.18 8.06 0.77
CA PHE A 187 -11.61 6.90 1.43
C PHE A 187 -10.69 6.17 0.47
N ASP A 188 -9.78 5.35 0.98
CA ASP A 188 -9.04 4.40 0.16
C ASP A 188 -9.33 2.96 0.58
N ALA A 189 -9.24 2.05 -0.40
CA ALA A 189 -9.49 0.63 -0.20
C ALA A 189 -8.47 -0.17 -1.01
N CYS A 190 -7.98 -1.28 -0.44
CA CYS A 190 -6.89 -2.05 -1.03
C CYS A 190 -7.20 -2.55 -2.45
N THR A 191 -8.47 -2.82 -2.76
CA THR A 191 -8.93 -3.16 -4.12
C THR A 191 -9.97 -2.16 -4.61
N ALA A 192 -9.90 -1.77 -5.89
CA ALA A 192 -10.97 -1.05 -6.55
C ALA A 192 -12.32 -1.81 -6.36
N PRO A 193 -13.33 -1.21 -5.70
CA PRO A 193 -14.58 -1.91 -5.43
C PRO A 193 -15.36 -2.23 -6.71
N GLY A 194 -16.18 -3.29 -6.68
CA GLY A 194 -17.08 -3.63 -7.77
C GLY A 194 -18.18 -2.57 -8.00
N GLN A 195 -18.83 -2.58 -9.16
CA GLN A 195 -19.80 -1.53 -9.53
C GLN A 195 -20.94 -1.38 -8.52
N ASP A 196 -21.54 -2.48 -8.07
CA ASP A 196 -22.63 -2.41 -7.09
C ASP A 196 -22.18 -1.78 -5.76
N ALA A 197 -20.92 -1.99 -5.36
CA ALA A 197 -20.36 -1.39 -4.17
C ALA A 197 -20.18 0.11 -4.36
N MET A 198 -19.62 0.53 -5.50
CA MET A 198 -19.46 1.94 -5.84
C MET A 198 -20.81 2.67 -5.93
N ASP A 199 -21.84 2.01 -6.46
CA ASP A 199 -23.19 2.57 -6.55
C ASP A 199 -23.84 2.70 -5.16
N ALA A 200 -23.80 1.63 -4.37
CA ALA A 200 -24.35 1.62 -3.01
C ALA A 200 -23.68 2.69 -2.13
N TRP A 201 -22.36 2.80 -2.19
CA TRP A 201 -21.60 3.79 -1.41
C TRP A 201 -21.85 5.21 -1.90
N ARG A 202 -21.96 5.43 -3.21
CA ARG A 202 -22.28 6.76 -3.74
C ARG A 202 -23.65 7.26 -3.31
N GLU A 203 -24.63 6.37 -3.19
CA GLU A 203 -26.00 6.73 -2.82
C GLU A 203 -26.19 6.86 -1.29
N HIS A 204 -25.40 6.13 -0.49
CA HIS A 204 -25.64 5.97 0.95
C HIS A 204 -24.48 6.42 1.85
N SER A 205 -23.50 7.16 1.32
CA SER A 205 -22.40 7.76 2.09
C SER A 205 -22.15 9.21 1.66
N ASP A 206 -21.38 9.96 2.45
CA ASP A 206 -20.94 11.30 2.11
C ASP A 206 -19.64 11.32 1.27
N TYR A 207 -19.09 10.15 0.95
CA TYR A 207 -17.85 10.04 0.18
C TYR A 207 -18.04 10.43 -1.29
N GLY A 208 -17.15 11.27 -1.80
CA GLY A 208 -17.10 11.66 -3.21
C GLY A 208 -15.77 11.37 -3.91
N ALA A 209 -14.74 10.97 -3.17
CA ALA A 209 -13.45 10.55 -3.71
C ALA A 209 -13.03 9.16 -3.23
N ILE A 210 -12.26 8.46 -4.05
CA ILE A 210 -11.69 7.16 -3.71
C ILE A 210 -10.20 7.07 -4.05
N GLY A 211 -9.40 6.61 -3.10
CA GLY A 211 -7.99 6.28 -3.28
C GLY A 211 -7.86 4.96 -4.01
N ILE A 212 -7.09 4.94 -5.09
CA ILE A 212 -6.90 3.75 -5.93
C ILE A 212 -5.43 3.41 -6.07
N TYR A 213 -5.06 2.18 -5.73
CA TYR A 213 -3.68 1.72 -5.80
C TYR A 213 -3.34 1.31 -7.23
N ILE A 214 -2.70 2.21 -7.98
CA ILE A 214 -2.49 2.05 -9.43
C ILE A 214 -1.28 1.17 -9.77
N GLY A 215 -0.30 1.07 -8.88
CA GLY A 215 0.94 0.35 -9.14
C GLY A 215 1.88 0.32 -7.94
N GLY A 216 3.13 -0.05 -8.23
CA GLY A 216 4.20 -0.11 -7.24
C GLY A 216 4.58 -1.53 -6.83
N ILE A 217 5.88 -1.70 -6.57
CA ILE A 217 6.51 -2.98 -6.22
C ILE A 217 5.93 -3.60 -4.95
N ASN A 218 5.42 -2.78 -4.03
CA ASN A 218 4.88 -3.20 -2.75
C ASN A 218 3.33 -3.19 -2.73
N ARG A 219 2.67 -3.05 -3.89
CA ARG A 219 1.21 -3.16 -3.98
C ARG A 219 0.77 -4.62 -3.79
N ALA A 220 0.05 -4.88 -2.70
CA ALA A 220 -0.31 -6.23 -2.26
C ALA A 220 -1.56 -6.79 -2.94
N CYS A 221 -2.68 -6.06 -2.91
CA CYS A 221 -3.94 -6.58 -3.44
C CYS A 221 -3.97 -6.60 -4.97
N SER A 222 -4.61 -7.64 -5.51
CA SER A 222 -4.91 -7.68 -6.94
C SER A 222 -5.97 -6.63 -7.29
N GLN A 223 -5.80 -5.94 -8.41
CA GLN A 223 -6.73 -4.90 -8.84
C GLN A 223 -7.68 -5.42 -9.93
N THR A 224 -8.53 -6.39 -9.61
CA THR A 224 -9.41 -7.06 -10.59
C THR A 224 -10.34 -6.09 -11.31
N ASN A 225 -10.92 -5.12 -10.58
CA ASN A 225 -11.88 -4.17 -11.16
C ASN A 225 -11.21 -2.92 -11.77
N LEU A 226 -9.97 -2.59 -11.40
CA LEU A 226 -9.32 -1.34 -11.78
C LEU A 226 -8.91 -1.36 -13.25
N THR A 227 -9.75 -0.76 -14.08
CA THR A 227 -9.54 -0.62 -15.52
C THR A 227 -9.87 0.80 -15.94
N ALA A 228 -9.38 1.24 -17.11
CA ALA A 228 -9.79 2.53 -17.68
C ALA A 228 -11.32 2.69 -17.80
N ALA A 229 -12.02 1.61 -18.15
CA ALA A 229 -13.48 1.60 -18.23
C ALA A 229 -14.14 1.79 -16.86
N TRP A 230 -13.61 1.13 -15.81
CA TRP A 230 -14.08 1.31 -14.45
C TRP A 230 -13.83 2.75 -13.95
N VAL A 231 -12.62 3.28 -14.15
CA VAL A 231 -12.27 4.65 -13.72
C VAL A 231 -13.18 5.66 -14.43
N ARG A 232 -13.37 5.52 -15.74
CA ARG A 232 -14.31 6.35 -16.50
C ARG A 232 -15.74 6.26 -15.94
N THR A 233 -16.19 5.06 -15.63
CA THR A 233 -17.55 4.84 -15.12
C THR A 233 -17.75 5.47 -13.75
N GLN A 234 -16.77 5.36 -12.85
CA GLN A 234 -16.90 6.01 -11.53
C GLN A 234 -16.79 7.53 -11.66
N TYR A 235 -15.91 8.04 -12.53
CA TYR A 235 -15.84 9.46 -12.84
C TYR A 235 -17.20 10.03 -13.30
N THR A 236 -17.89 9.36 -14.24
CA THR A 236 -19.19 9.81 -14.74
C THR A 236 -20.32 9.66 -13.72
N LYS A 237 -20.17 8.74 -12.75
CA LYS A 237 -21.01 8.65 -11.55
C LYS A 237 -20.63 9.68 -10.47
N GLY A 238 -19.68 10.57 -10.79
CA GLY A 238 -19.30 11.72 -10.01
C GLY A 238 -18.21 11.46 -8.98
N TRP A 239 -17.55 10.29 -9.01
CA TRP A 239 -16.40 10.02 -8.15
C TRP A 239 -15.18 10.81 -8.63
N ARG A 240 -14.30 11.12 -7.69
CA ARG A 240 -12.94 11.62 -7.93
C ARG A 240 -11.91 10.65 -7.35
N PHE A 241 -10.67 10.79 -7.76
CA PHE A 241 -9.63 9.83 -7.42
C PHE A 241 -8.40 10.49 -6.84
N PHE A 242 -7.73 9.79 -5.92
CA PHE A 242 -6.36 10.08 -5.54
C PHE A 242 -5.52 8.83 -5.81
N PRO A 243 -4.86 8.74 -6.98
CA PRO A 243 -4.06 7.58 -7.37
C PRO A 243 -2.85 7.36 -6.47
N LEU A 244 -2.79 6.23 -5.79
CA LEU A 244 -1.71 5.84 -4.87
C LEU A 244 -0.75 4.87 -5.56
N TYR A 245 0.55 5.13 -5.48
CA TYR A 245 1.62 4.29 -6.01
C TYR A 245 2.47 3.74 -4.86
N VAL A 246 2.36 2.42 -4.62
CA VAL A 246 3.02 1.74 -3.49
C VAL A 246 4.44 1.36 -3.86
N GLY A 247 5.29 2.39 -3.91
CA GLY A 247 6.70 2.32 -4.27
C GLY A 247 7.56 1.60 -3.23
N ARG A 248 8.87 1.84 -3.31
CA ARG A 248 9.82 1.30 -2.33
C ARG A 248 9.65 2.01 -1.00
N GLN A 249 9.77 1.27 0.09
CA GLN A 249 9.52 1.76 1.43
C GLN A 249 10.80 2.24 2.13
N PRO A 250 10.71 3.14 3.14
CA PRO A 250 11.87 3.64 3.89
C PRO A 250 12.74 2.53 4.50
N SER A 251 12.13 1.41 4.89
CA SER A 251 12.80 0.18 5.33
C SER A 251 11.99 -1.05 4.92
N SER A 252 12.55 -2.25 5.07
CA SER A 252 11.82 -3.51 4.83
C SER A 252 10.66 -3.69 5.83
N ASP A 253 10.87 -3.21 7.05
CA ASP A 253 9.91 -3.27 8.16
C ASP A 253 8.99 -2.03 8.21
N GLY A 254 9.02 -1.17 7.18
CA GLY A 254 8.27 0.08 7.16
C GLY A 254 6.81 -0.15 7.55
N GLY A 255 6.41 0.47 8.67
CA GLY A 255 5.09 0.50 9.32
C GLY A 255 4.25 -0.79 9.30
N SER A 256 3.78 -1.17 8.11
CA SER A 256 2.76 -2.17 7.81
C SER A 256 3.30 -3.40 7.04
N CYS A 257 4.56 -3.40 6.62
CA CYS A 257 5.10 -4.40 5.70
C CYS A 257 5.68 -5.67 6.33
N GLN A 258 5.83 -5.74 7.66
CA GLN A 258 6.35 -6.91 8.40
C GLN A 258 7.69 -7.50 7.88
N GLY A 259 8.52 -6.70 7.20
CA GLY A 259 9.80 -7.13 6.63
C GLY A 259 9.76 -7.52 5.15
N ASP A 260 8.58 -7.59 4.56
CA ASP A 260 8.39 -8.10 3.19
C ASP A 260 8.46 -7.01 2.12
N CYS A 261 8.55 -5.73 2.52
CA CYS A 261 8.63 -4.64 1.57
C CYS A 261 10.02 -4.51 0.95
N ALA A 262 10.02 -4.21 -0.35
CA ALA A 262 11.21 -3.74 -1.04
C ALA A 262 11.56 -2.34 -0.54
N ALA A 263 12.70 -2.23 0.14
CA ALA A 263 13.18 -0.96 0.71
C ALA A 263 13.87 -0.06 -0.32
N ILE A 264 13.99 1.23 -0.01
CA ILE A 264 14.79 2.20 -0.75
C ILE A 264 16.28 1.89 -0.52
N THR A 265 17.04 1.76 -1.59
CA THR A 265 18.50 1.50 -1.56
C THR A 265 19.29 2.35 -2.53
N SER A 266 18.63 2.93 -3.54
CA SER A 266 19.21 3.86 -4.51
C SER A 266 18.18 4.96 -4.77
N PRO A 267 18.08 5.97 -3.88
CA PRO A 267 16.96 6.91 -3.81
C PRO A 267 16.59 7.55 -5.15
N VAL A 268 17.54 8.25 -5.78
CA VAL A 268 17.30 8.98 -7.03
C VAL A 268 16.85 8.04 -8.14
N THR A 269 17.64 7.01 -8.45
CA THR A 269 17.33 6.03 -9.51
C THR A 269 15.98 5.35 -9.28
N GLN A 270 15.67 5.00 -8.04
CA GLN A 270 14.43 4.32 -7.69
C GLN A 270 13.23 5.26 -7.69
N GLY A 271 13.40 6.52 -7.31
CA GLY A 271 12.38 7.57 -7.36
C GLY A 271 11.99 7.87 -8.80
N THR A 272 12.98 8.10 -9.68
CA THR A 272 12.76 8.31 -11.12
C THR A 272 12.04 7.12 -11.77
N ALA A 273 12.51 5.89 -11.51
CA ALA A 273 11.89 4.69 -12.07
C ALA A 273 10.46 4.45 -11.54
N ALA A 274 10.19 4.83 -10.28
CA ALA A 274 8.86 4.78 -9.71
C ALA A 274 7.92 5.79 -10.36
N ALA A 275 8.38 7.01 -10.63
CA ALA A 275 7.60 8.02 -11.34
C ALA A 275 7.29 7.60 -12.78
N ASP A 276 8.26 7.00 -13.49
CA ASP A 276 8.04 6.45 -14.83
C ASP A 276 6.95 5.36 -14.85
N ASP A 277 6.99 4.40 -13.93
CA ASP A 277 5.95 3.37 -13.84
C ASP A 277 4.61 3.97 -13.39
N ALA A 278 4.61 4.85 -12.39
CA ALA A 278 3.40 5.51 -11.90
C ALA A 278 2.67 6.28 -13.02
N ALA A 279 3.40 7.08 -13.81
CA ALA A 279 2.88 7.78 -14.97
C ALA A 279 2.33 6.83 -16.04
N LYS A 280 3.00 5.69 -16.27
CA LYS A 280 2.54 4.64 -17.20
C LYS A 280 1.24 3.99 -16.71
N GLN A 281 1.14 3.64 -15.43
CA GLN A 281 -0.08 3.07 -14.84
C GLN A 281 -1.23 4.07 -14.87
N ALA A 282 -0.98 5.34 -14.53
CA ALA A 282 -1.96 6.42 -14.57
C ALA A 282 -2.50 6.64 -16.00
N ALA A 283 -1.61 6.73 -16.99
CA ALA A 283 -1.99 6.86 -18.40
C ALA A 283 -2.83 5.67 -18.89
N ALA A 284 -2.47 4.44 -18.50
CA ALA A 284 -3.22 3.23 -18.85
C ALA A 284 -4.65 3.22 -18.28
N LEU A 285 -4.89 3.95 -17.19
CA LEU A 285 -6.21 4.14 -16.57
C LEU A 285 -6.94 5.39 -17.10
N GLY A 286 -6.31 6.17 -17.98
CA GLY A 286 -6.89 7.36 -18.60
C GLY A 286 -6.67 8.66 -17.82
N PHE A 287 -5.84 8.66 -16.77
CA PHE A 287 -5.45 9.91 -16.11
C PHE A 287 -4.52 10.69 -17.05
N ALA A 288 -4.91 11.92 -17.38
CA ALA A 288 -4.16 12.78 -18.26
C ALA A 288 -3.03 13.50 -17.50
N LYS A 289 -2.12 14.12 -18.27
CA LYS A 289 -1.18 15.10 -17.74
C LYS A 289 -1.93 16.17 -16.92
N GLY A 290 -1.33 16.60 -15.82
CA GLY A 290 -1.94 17.45 -14.79
C GLY A 290 -2.59 16.69 -13.63
N ALA A 291 -2.90 15.39 -13.79
CA ALA A 291 -3.39 14.59 -12.68
C ALA A 291 -2.33 14.44 -11.57
N VAL A 292 -2.77 14.38 -10.32
CA VAL A 292 -1.90 14.15 -9.16
C VAL A 292 -1.69 12.64 -8.94
N ILE A 293 -0.44 12.21 -8.73
CA ILE A 293 -0.11 10.82 -8.42
C ILE A 293 0.71 10.77 -7.13
N TYR A 294 0.25 9.99 -6.14
CA TYR A 294 0.78 9.98 -4.79
C TYR A 294 1.78 8.84 -4.60
N SER A 295 3.02 9.16 -4.22
CA SER A 295 3.95 8.15 -3.70
C SER A 295 3.53 7.74 -2.29
N ASP A 296 3.22 6.46 -2.09
CA ASP A 296 2.82 5.90 -0.79
C ASP A 296 4.06 5.43 0.00
N LEU A 297 4.37 6.14 1.09
CA LEU A 297 5.47 5.87 2.01
C LEU A 297 4.96 5.67 3.44
N GLU A 298 5.16 4.46 3.93
CA GLU A 298 4.78 4.07 5.29
C GLU A 298 5.64 4.76 6.36
N ASN A 299 5.15 4.73 7.60
CA ASN A 299 5.84 5.35 8.73
C ASN A 299 7.27 4.81 8.91
N TYR A 300 8.18 5.70 9.28
CA TYR A 300 9.58 5.41 9.56
C TYR A 300 10.09 6.32 10.66
N GLU A 301 11.17 5.92 11.33
CA GLU A 301 11.85 6.78 12.32
C GLU A 301 12.75 7.79 11.58
N PRO A 302 12.51 9.10 11.68
CA PRO A 302 13.35 10.09 11.03
C PRO A 302 14.76 10.14 11.60
N GLY A 303 15.72 10.43 10.72
CA GLY A 303 17.12 10.65 11.06
C GLY A 303 18.08 9.79 10.25
N GLY A 304 19.32 10.29 10.14
CA GLY A 304 20.41 9.60 9.46
C GLY A 304 20.06 9.18 8.03
N THR A 305 20.57 8.02 7.64
CA THR A 305 20.46 7.51 6.26
C THR A 305 19.03 7.27 5.79
N VAL A 306 18.07 6.96 6.69
CA VAL A 306 16.68 6.72 6.29
C VAL A 306 16.04 8.00 5.77
N THR A 307 16.21 9.13 6.48
CA THR A 307 15.74 10.44 5.99
C THR A 307 16.40 10.81 4.68
N ASP A 308 17.73 10.66 4.54
CA ASP A 308 18.42 10.96 3.29
C ASP A 308 17.88 10.12 2.11
N GLN A 309 17.58 8.84 2.37
CA GLN A 309 17.02 7.94 1.37
C GLN A 309 15.59 8.28 0.98
N VAL A 310 14.74 8.61 1.96
CA VAL A 310 13.34 8.99 1.70
C VAL A 310 13.28 10.31 0.95
N LEU A 311 14.00 11.33 1.40
CA LEU A 311 14.00 12.64 0.76
C LEU A 311 14.53 12.57 -0.66
N GLY A 312 15.67 11.90 -0.90
CA GLY A 312 16.20 11.74 -2.26
C GLY A 312 15.31 10.89 -3.18
N TYR A 313 14.46 10.02 -2.62
CA TYR A 313 13.48 9.24 -3.39
C TYR A 313 12.27 10.10 -3.77
N VAL A 314 11.70 10.83 -2.81
CA VAL A 314 10.52 11.69 -3.02
C VAL A 314 10.84 12.89 -3.91
N ASP A 315 12.02 13.49 -3.74
CA ASP A 315 12.52 14.57 -4.59
C ASP A 315 12.62 14.11 -6.05
N ALA A 316 13.34 13.01 -6.31
CA ALA A 316 13.48 12.46 -7.67
C ALA A 316 12.16 11.95 -8.27
N TYR A 317 11.24 11.42 -7.43
CA TYR A 317 9.90 11.05 -7.87
C TYR A 317 9.09 12.28 -8.31
N THR A 318 9.18 13.36 -7.53
CA THR A 318 8.48 14.62 -7.77
C THR A 318 8.97 15.30 -9.04
N GLU A 319 10.28 15.54 -9.15
CA GLU A 319 10.89 16.14 -10.33
C GLU A 319 10.55 15.34 -11.60
N ARG A 320 10.63 14.01 -11.51
CA ARG A 320 10.34 13.15 -12.66
C ARG A 320 8.87 13.19 -13.08
N LEU A 321 7.92 13.24 -12.14
CA LEU A 321 6.50 13.41 -12.51
C LEU A 321 6.26 14.76 -13.19
N HIS A 322 6.90 15.84 -12.72
CA HIS A 322 6.83 17.15 -13.37
C HIS A 322 7.36 17.11 -14.80
N GLU A 323 8.50 16.46 -15.05
CA GLU A 323 9.03 16.25 -16.41
C GLU A 323 8.07 15.48 -17.32
N LEU A 324 7.34 14.51 -16.76
CA LEU A 324 6.34 13.72 -17.47
C LEU A 324 5.01 14.46 -17.67
N GLY A 325 4.84 15.62 -17.02
CA GLY A 325 3.67 16.48 -17.09
C GLY A 325 2.55 16.10 -16.10
N TYR A 326 2.85 15.37 -15.05
CA TYR A 326 1.94 15.08 -13.94
C TYR A 326 2.29 15.95 -12.73
N ARG A 327 1.35 16.02 -11.77
CA ARG A 327 1.60 16.58 -10.44
C ARG A 327 1.99 15.45 -9.48
N ALA A 328 2.89 15.72 -8.56
CA ALA A 328 3.32 14.78 -7.55
C ALA A 328 2.50 14.98 -6.27
N GLY A 329 2.00 13.88 -5.73
CA GLY A 329 1.56 13.80 -4.35
C GLY A 329 2.53 12.95 -3.52
N ALA A 330 2.55 13.14 -2.21
CA ALA A 330 3.22 12.21 -1.32
C ALA A 330 2.31 11.84 -0.15
N TYR A 331 2.16 10.55 0.11
CA TYR A 331 1.53 10.03 1.30
C TYR A 331 2.57 9.67 2.37
N GLY A 332 2.32 10.06 3.62
CA GLY A 332 3.12 9.64 4.75
C GLY A 332 2.69 10.21 6.09
N ASN A 333 3.29 9.70 7.18
CA ASN A 333 2.87 10.08 8.53
C ASN A 333 3.34 11.49 8.93
N THR A 334 2.51 12.19 9.72
CA THR A 334 2.85 13.49 10.33
C THR A 334 4.13 13.47 11.17
N SER A 335 4.48 12.34 11.80
CA SER A 335 5.71 12.20 12.59
C SER A 335 6.95 11.84 11.76
N SER A 336 6.79 11.49 10.48
CA SER A 336 7.90 11.04 9.63
C SER A 336 8.06 11.89 8.37
N LEU A 337 7.47 11.48 7.25
CA LEU A 337 7.64 12.11 5.95
C LEU A 337 7.27 13.60 5.98
N VAL A 338 6.15 13.94 6.61
CA VAL A 338 5.71 15.34 6.73
C VAL A 338 6.74 16.15 7.52
N ALA A 339 7.23 15.62 8.64
CA ALA A 339 8.22 16.29 9.46
C ALA A 339 9.54 16.51 8.70
N ASP A 340 9.99 15.52 7.93
CA ASP A 340 11.20 15.62 7.12
C ASP A 340 11.03 16.60 5.94
N LEU A 341 9.91 16.57 5.22
CA LEU A 341 9.63 17.51 4.14
C LEU A 341 9.54 18.95 4.65
N VAL A 342 8.86 19.17 5.78
CA VAL A 342 8.76 20.51 6.40
C VAL A 342 10.13 21.02 6.81
N LYS A 343 10.96 20.17 7.43
CA LYS A 343 12.30 20.54 7.91
C LYS A 343 13.26 20.85 6.77
N ASN A 344 13.18 20.12 5.66
CA ASN A 344 14.12 20.20 4.54
C ASN A 344 13.51 20.85 3.29
N ARG A 345 12.42 21.61 3.44
CA ARG A 345 11.64 22.22 2.35
C ARG A 345 12.44 23.14 1.40
N GLU A 346 13.58 23.63 1.83
CA GLU A 346 14.47 24.47 1.02
C GLU A 346 15.51 23.64 0.24
N ASP A 347 15.66 22.36 0.59
CA ASP A 347 16.69 21.44 0.07
C ASP A 347 16.12 20.37 -0.86
N VAL A 348 14.79 20.24 -0.93
CA VAL A 348 14.09 19.26 -1.79
C VAL A 348 12.96 19.93 -2.56
N THR A 349 12.63 19.38 -3.72
CA THR A 349 11.40 19.69 -4.43
C THR A 349 10.23 19.08 -3.66
N LEU A 350 9.39 19.94 -3.06
CA LEU A 350 8.20 19.48 -2.38
C LEU A 350 7.18 18.90 -3.39
N PRO A 351 6.45 17.83 -3.01
CA PRO A 351 5.31 17.37 -3.80
C PRO A 351 4.25 18.48 -3.89
N ASP A 352 3.49 18.50 -4.98
CA ASP A 352 2.40 19.49 -5.18
C ASP A 352 1.24 19.31 -4.19
N VAL A 353 1.04 18.09 -3.68
CA VAL A 353 -0.03 17.76 -2.73
C VAL A 353 0.50 16.84 -1.63
N ILE A 354 0.18 17.15 -0.37
CA ILE A 354 0.51 16.29 0.77
C ILE A 354 -0.71 15.49 1.22
N HIS A 355 -0.58 14.17 1.26
CA HIS A 355 -1.56 13.25 1.84
C HIS A 355 -1.01 12.75 3.19
N PHE A 356 -1.33 13.41 4.27
CA PHE A 356 -0.73 13.07 5.56
C PHE A 356 -1.60 12.09 6.36
N ALA A 357 -0.95 11.12 6.99
CA ALA A 357 -1.59 10.22 7.95
C ALA A 357 -1.46 10.79 9.37
N ARG A 358 -2.61 10.94 10.03
CA ARG A 358 -2.71 11.15 11.47
C ARG A 358 -4.06 10.66 11.97
N TRP A 359 -4.08 9.46 12.54
CA TRP A 359 -5.33 8.86 13.00
C TRP A 359 -5.84 9.50 14.30
N ASN A 360 -6.57 10.60 14.17
CA ASN A 360 -7.12 11.41 15.26
C ASN A 360 -8.65 11.57 15.18
N ASP A 361 -9.30 10.88 14.23
CA ASP A 361 -10.72 10.94 13.95
C ASP A 361 -11.26 12.36 13.63
N GLN A 362 -10.39 13.28 13.19
CA GLN A 362 -10.77 14.64 12.81
C GLN A 362 -10.74 14.79 11.28
N ALA A 363 -11.93 14.88 10.66
CA ALA A 363 -12.11 15.11 9.22
C ALA A 363 -11.80 16.57 8.82
N THR A 364 -10.54 16.98 8.95
CA THR A 364 -10.01 18.30 8.58
C THR A 364 -8.62 18.15 7.96
N THR A 365 -8.27 18.99 6.99
CA THR A 365 -6.92 19.04 6.41
C THR A 365 -5.96 19.98 7.15
N ALA A 366 -6.43 20.64 8.22
CA ALA A 366 -5.61 21.46 9.08
C ALA A 366 -4.94 20.60 10.17
N ASP A 367 -3.61 20.62 10.22
CA ASP A 367 -2.83 19.93 11.24
C ASP A 367 -1.62 20.77 11.68
N PRO A 368 -1.30 20.90 12.98
CA PRO A 368 -0.12 21.64 13.46
C PRO A 368 1.22 21.13 12.91
N ALA A 369 1.33 19.87 12.49
CA ALA A 369 2.52 19.32 11.86
C ALA A 369 2.69 19.77 10.40
N VAL A 370 1.64 20.30 9.77
CA VAL A 370 1.66 20.87 8.41
C VAL A 370 1.53 22.39 8.52
N PRO A 371 2.65 23.15 8.46
CA PRO A 371 2.64 24.61 8.58
C PRO A 371 1.60 25.29 7.69
N ALA A 372 1.00 26.38 8.16
CA ALA A 372 -0.10 27.05 7.46
C ALA A 372 0.32 27.71 6.13
N ASP A 373 1.62 27.88 5.90
CA ASP A 373 2.24 28.44 4.70
C ASP A 373 2.68 27.37 3.68
N LEU A 374 2.57 26.07 4.00
CA LEU A 374 2.91 24.97 3.09
C LEU A 374 1.65 24.24 2.61
N TRP A 375 1.56 23.89 1.33
CA TRP A 375 0.38 23.25 0.75
C TRP A 375 -0.93 23.97 1.11
N ASN A 376 -0.95 25.30 1.06
CA ASN A 376 -2.04 26.14 1.53
C ASN A 376 -3.00 26.58 0.40
N GLU A 377 -2.77 26.13 -0.82
CA GLU A 377 -3.58 26.46 -2.00
C GLU A 377 -4.42 25.25 -2.46
N HIS A 378 -5.17 24.63 -1.53
CA HIS A 378 -5.94 23.40 -1.79
C HIS A 378 -5.04 22.26 -2.28
N GLN A 379 -4.11 21.87 -1.40
CA GLN A 379 -3.05 20.90 -1.68
C GLN A 379 -2.89 19.87 -0.55
N ARG A 380 -3.99 19.52 0.14
CA ARG A 380 -3.93 18.64 1.31
C ARG A 380 -4.97 17.54 1.28
N ILE A 381 -4.54 16.33 1.64
CA ILE A 381 -5.41 15.21 2.02
C ILE A 381 -4.99 14.77 3.42
N HIS A 382 -5.96 14.41 4.26
CA HIS A 382 -5.71 13.88 5.59
C HIS A 382 -6.37 12.51 5.74
N GLN A 383 -5.56 11.46 5.90
CA GLN A 383 -6.04 10.15 6.34
C GLN A 383 -6.22 10.19 7.86
N TYR A 384 -7.46 10.42 8.30
CA TYR A 384 -7.78 10.74 9.70
C TYR A 384 -8.21 9.52 10.53
N ALA A 385 -8.45 8.38 9.88
CA ALA A 385 -8.73 7.10 10.52
C ALA A 385 -8.33 5.94 9.58
N GLY A 386 -7.61 4.95 10.11
CA GLY A 386 -7.17 3.77 9.35
C GLY A 386 -7.84 2.48 9.83
N ASP A 387 -7.85 1.48 8.96
CA ASP A 387 -8.34 0.10 9.18
C ASP A 387 -9.75 0.02 9.77
N THR A 388 -10.66 0.80 9.18
CA THR A 388 -12.08 0.82 9.57
C THR A 388 -12.92 0.03 8.60
N THR A 389 -13.90 -0.73 9.10
CA THR A 389 -14.88 -1.41 8.25
C THR A 389 -16.21 -0.67 8.33
N GLU A 390 -16.65 -0.09 7.21
CA GLU A 390 -17.91 0.63 7.11
C GLU A 390 -18.91 -0.12 6.23
N THR A 391 -20.19 0.21 6.37
CA THR A 391 -21.28 -0.38 5.59
C THR A 391 -22.22 0.70 5.09
N HIS A 392 -22.30 0.85 3.76
CA HIS A 392 -23.18 1.80 3.09
C HIS A 392 -24.01 1.07 2.03
N GLY A 393 -25.32 1.33 2.00
CA GLY A 393 -26.25 0.65 1.10
C GLY A 393 -26.23 -0.88 1.25
N GLY A 394 -25.93 -1.40 2.44
CA GLY A 394 -25.79 -2.83 2.72
C GLY A 394 -24.49 -3.48 2.22
N VAL A 395 -23.55 -2.70 1.68
CA VAL A 395 -22.24 -3.19 1.21
C VAL A 395 -21.15 -2.80 2.18
N LYS A 396 -20.42 -3.80 2.68
CA LYS A 396 -19.32 -3.66 3.62
C LYS A 396 -17.98 -3.53 2.87
N ILE A 397 -17.15 -2.57 3.26
CA ILE A 397 -15.78 -2.39 2.74
C ILE A 397 -14.86 -2.00 3.91
N SER A 398 -13.66 -2.58 3.96
CA SER A 398 -12.60 -2.08 4.84
C SER A 398 -11.83 -0.97 4.14
N ILE A 399 -11.73 0.18 4.81
CA ILE A 399 -11.25 1.44 4.27
C ILE A 399 -10.36 2.16 5.27
N ASP A 400 -9.54 3.06 4.74
CA ASP A 400 -9.02 4.21 5.47
C ASP A 400 -9.84 5.44 5.08
N ARG A 401 -10.13 6.33 6.03
CA ARG A 401 -10.98 7.53 5.81
C ARG A 401 -10.14 8.76 5.59
N ASP A 402 -10.51 9.54 4.58
CA ASP A 402 -9.78 10.71 4.12
C ASP A 402 -10.65 11.96 4.06
N ARG A 403 -10.05 13.09 4.43
CA ARG A 403 -10.58 14.41 4.13
C ARG A 403 -9.72 15.07 3.06
N LEU A 404 -10.32 15.46 1.94
CA LEU A 404 -9.62 16.09 0.81
C LEU A 404 -9.90 17.59 0.75
N ASP A 405 -8.87 18.34 0.39
CA ASP A 405 -8.91 19.73 -0.09
C ASP A 405 -7.87 19.88 -1.21
N VAL A 406 -8.23 19.44 -2.42
CA VAL A 406 -7.35 19.39 -3.59
C VAL A 406 -8.02 20.02 -4.81
N ASP A 407 -7.34 20.99 -5.44
CA ASP A 407 -7.70 21.56 -6.74
C ASP A 407 -6.76 21.13 -7.87
#